data_AF-A0A6N9AHC7-F1
#
_entry.id   AF-A0A6N9AHC7-F1
#
_cell.length_a   1.000
_cell.length_b   1.000
_cell.length_c   1.000
_cell.angle_alpha   90.00
_cell.angle_beta   90.00
_cell.angle_gamma   90.00
#
_symmetry.space_group_name_H-M   'P 1'
#
loop_
_entity.id
_entity.type
_entity.pdbx_description
1 polymer ?
#
loop_
_entity_poly.entity_id
_entity_poly.type
_entity_poly.pdbx_seq_one_letter_code
_entity_poly.pdbx_strand_id
1 'polypeptide(L)'
;MEQIRELNQAPFQKYDTTRQRMFEALDRPVLRPLPREAYEFATWVDKRKVPFTYHIQIERHHYSVPYQYLGRHVRARVGAQIVEIFDGET
;
A
#
# COMPACT_ATOMS: atom_id res chain seq x y z
N MET A 1 -2.08 -10.84 21.32
CA MET A 1 -1.28 -11.84 20.58
C MET A 1 -1.59 -13.26 21.05
N GLU A 2 -1.69 -13.51 22.35
CA GLU A 2 -1.96 -14.84 22.93
C GLU A 2 -3.34 -15.41 22.57
N GLN A 3 -4.40 -14.60 22.68
CA GLN A 3 -5.77 -14.99 22.30
C GLN A 3 -5.91 -15.40 20.82
N ILE A 4 -5.11 -14.82 19.92
CA ILE A 4 -5.11 -15.20 18.50
C ILE A 4 -4.49 -16.59 18.32
N ARG A 5 -3.42 -16.90 19.07
CA ARG A 5 -2.79 -18.22 19.01
C ARG A 5 -3.74 -19.30 19.51
N GLU A 6 -4.40 -19.05 20.65
CA GLU A 6 -5.41 -19.96 21.20
C GLU A 6 -6.53 -20.24 20.20
N LEU A 7 -7.08 -19.20 19.56
CA LEU A 7 -8.12 -19.35 18.55
C LEU A 7 -7.67 -20.16 17.31
N ASN A 8 -6.42 -19.96 16.88
CA ASN A 8 -5.87 -20.66 15.72
C ASN A 8 -5.59 -22.14 16.01
N GLN A 9 -5.30 -22.47 17.27
CA GLN A 9 -5.07 -23.83 17.76
C GLN A 9 -6.35 -24.54 18.22
N ALA A 10 -7.43 -23.80 18.45
CA ALA A 10 -8.72 -24.38 18.81
C ALA A 10 -9.28 -25.26 17.66
N PRO A 11 -9.86 -26.43 17.98
CA PRO A 11 -10.48 -27.30 16.99
C PRO A 11 -11.74 -26.66 16.40
N PHE A 12 -12.05 -27.03 15.15
CA PHE A 12 -13.34 -26.67 14.56
C PHE A 12 -14.49 -27.49 15.17
N GLN A 13 -15.70 -26.92 15.15
CA GLN A 13 -16.89 -27.63 15.66
C GLN A 13 -17.28 -28.86 14.83
N LYS A 14 -16.91 -28.93 13.54
CA LYS A 14 -17.35 -29.97 12.60
C LYS A 14 -16.22 -30.77 11.95
N TYR A 15 -14.96 -30.40 12.21
CA TYR A 15 -13.79 -31.00 11.57
C TYR A 15 -12.74 -31.33 12.62
N ASP A 16 -12.09 -32.48 12.49
CA ASP A 16 -10.98 -32.90 13.35
C ASP A 16 -9.65 -32.21 12.95
N THR A 17 -9.69 -30.88 12.87
CA THR A 17 -8.54 -30.05 12.54
C THR A 17 -8.67 -28.66 13.15
N THR A 18 -7.61 -27.86 13.03
CA THR A 18 -7.53 -26.50 13.55
C THR A 18 -7.28 -25.53 12.40
N ARG A 19 -7.54 -24.23 12.62
CA ARG A 19 -7.22 -23.19 11.62
C ARG A 19 -5.74 -23.22 11.26
N GLN A 20 -4.87 -23.40 12.25
CA GLN A 20 -3.43 -23.49 12.03
C GLN A 20 -3.04 -24.67 11.14
N ARG A 21 -3.54 -25.88 11.43
CA ARG A 21 -3.23 -27.08 10.62
C ARG A 21 -3.74 -26.96 9.19
N MET A 22 -4.93 -26.40 9.01
CA MET A 22 -5.50 -26.18 7.68
C MET A 22 -4.67 -25.17 6.88
N PHE A 23 -4.25 -24.06 7.50
CA PHE A 23 -3.35 -23.08 6.90
C PHE A 23 -2.01 -23.69 6.48
N GLU A 24 -1.40 -24.51 7.35
CA GLU A 24 -0.11 -25.15 7.06
C GLU A 24 -0.20 -26.16 5.91
N ALA A 25 -1.31 -26.88 5.78
CA ALA A 25 -1.49 -27.89 4.76
C ALA A 25 -1.92 -27.32 3.39
N LEU A 26 -2.73 -26.26 3.37
CA LEU A 26 -3.35 -25.75 2.14
C LEU A 26 -2.73 -24.44 1.67
N ASP A 27 -2.66 -23.43 2.54
CA ASP A 27 -2.26 -22.08 2.17
C ASP A 27 -0.73 -21.93 2.14
N ARG A 28 -0.03 -22.35 3.19
CA ARG A 28 1.42 -22.19 3.34
C ARG A 28 2.25 -22.65 2.13
N PRO A 29 1.98 -23.80 1.47
CA PRO A 29 2.77 -24.22 0.31
C PRO A 29 2.53 -23.38 -0.96
N VAL A 30 1.40 -22.68 -1.07
CA VAL A 30 1.06 -21.86 -2.25
C VAL A 30 1.27 -20.36 -2.03
N LEU A 31 1.57 -19.94 -0.80
CA LEU A 31 1.85 -18.55 -0.46
C LEU A 31 3.22 -18.10 -0.97
N ARG A 32 3.28 -16.84 -1.40
CA ARG A 32 4.55 -16.15 -1.65
C ARG A 32 5.27 -15.85 -0.33
N PRO A 33 6.60 -15.72 -0.34
CA PRO A 33 7.33 -15.27 0.84
C PRO A 33 6.78 -13.92 1.33
N LEU A 34 6.81 -13.71 2.64
CA LEU A 34 6.39 -12.44 3.25
C LEU A 34 7.22 -11.29 2.64
N PRO A 35 6.59 -10.26 2.06
CA PRO A 35 7.30 -9.09 1.58
C PRO A 35 8.13 -8.46 2.70
N ARG A 36 9.32 -7.94 2.34
CA ARG A 36 10.19 -7.25 3.31
C ARG A 36 9.57 -5.95 3.82
N GLU A 37 8.80 -5.30 2.96
CA GLU A 37 8.16 -4.03 3.23
C GLU A 37 6.69 -4.27 3.59
N ALA A 38 6.21 -3.59 4.63
CA ALA A 38 4.81 -3.63 5.00
C ALA A 38 3.97 -3.00 3.89
N TYR A 39 2.75 -3.50 3.71
CA TYR A 39 1.81 -2.88 2.77
C TYR A 39 1.48 -1.45 3.21
N GLU A 40 1.75 -0.48 2.36
CA GLU A 40 1.38 0.92 2.56
C GLU A 40 0.14 1.25 1.71
N PHE A 41 -0.92 1.70 2.37
CA PHE A 41 -2.08 2.23 1.66
C PHE A 41 -1.74 3.61 1.07
N ALA A 42 -1.99 3.77 -0.23
CA ALA A 42 -1.78 5.03 -0.90
C ALA A 42 -2.93 5.39 -1.83
N THR A 43 -3.25 6.68 -1.90
CA THR A 43 -4.29 7.23 -2.78
C THR A 43 -3.66 7.93 -3.96
N TRP A 44 -4.24 7.76 -5.15
CA TRP A 44 -3.82 8.47 -6.34
C TRP A 44 -4.58 9.78 -6.51
N VAL A 45 -3.83 10.87 -6.70
CA VAL A 45 -4.36 12.17 -7.11
C VAL A 45 -3.93 12.42 -8.55
N ASP A 46 -4.88 12.36 -9.46
CA ASP A 46 -4.60 12.44 -10.89
C ASP A 46 -4.52 13.88 -11.41
N LYS A 47 -3.76 14.05 -12.51
CA LYS A 47 -3.79 15.19 -13.43
C LYS A 47 -3.65 16.56 -12.76
N ARG A 48 -2.58 16.77 -11.99
CA ARG A 48 -2.18 18.11 -11.51
C ARG A 48 -1.25 18.76 -12.52
N LYS A 49 -1.67 19.90 -13.08
CA LYS A 49 -0.79 20.72 -13.93
C LYS A 49 0.22 21.43 -13.05
N VAL A 50 1.51 21.30 -13.36
CA VAL A 50 2.58 21.97 -12.61
C VAL A 50 2.58 23.47 -12.95
N PRO A 51 2.37 24.35 -11.96
CA PRO A 51 2.37 25.80 -12.18
C PRO A 51 3.79 26.37 -12.30
N PHE A 52 3.91 27.63 -12.73
CA PHE A 52 5.18 28.39 -12.77
C PHE A 52 5.90 28.45 -11.42
N THR A 53 5.17 28.39 -10.31
CA THR A 53 5.75 28.36 -8.98
C THR A 53 6.44 27.03 -8.66
N TYR A 54 6.33 26.02 -9.52
CA TYR A 54 6.87 24.68 -9.34
C TYR A 54 6.34 23.95 -8.10
N HIS A 55 5.21 24.39 -7.54
CA HIS A 55 4.58 23.75 -6.38
C HIS A 55 3.19 23.25 -6.74
N ILE A 56 2.95 21.95 -6.57
CA ILE A 56 1.61 21.38 -6.71
C ILE A 56 0.95 21.26 -5.34
N GLN A 57 -0.35 21.55 -5.28
CA GLN A 57 -1.12 21.44 -4.05
C GLN A 57 -1.82 20.07 -3.97
N ILE A 58 -1.56 19.34 -2.89
CA ILE A 58 -2.16 18.05 -2.57
C ILE A 58 -2.64 18.10 -1.11
N GLU A 59 -3.91 17.82 -0.86
CA GLU A 59 -4.51 17.85 0.49
C GLU A 59 -4.12 19.08 1.32
N ARG A 60 -4.16 20.27 0.68
CA ARG A 60 -3.84 21.59 1.27
C ARG A 60 -2.35 21.82 1.56
N HIS A 61 -1.48 20.87 1.25
CA HIS A 61 -0.02 20.99 1.33
C HIS A 61 0.59 21.25 -0.04
N HIS A 62 1.68 22.00 -0.09
CA HIS A 62 2.38 22.32 -1.33
C HIS A 62 3.68 21.53 -1.41
N TYR A 63 3.87 20.82 -2.52
CA TYR A 63 5.05 20.01 -2.78
C TYR A 63 5.80 20.55 -3.99
N SER A 64 7.11 20.72 -3.84
CA SER A 64 7.98 21.18 -4.92
C SER A 64 8.15 20.10 -5.98
N VAL A 65 8.14 20.51 -7.24
CA VAL A 65 8.33 19.66 -8.41
C VAL A 65 9.50 20.21 -9.21
N PRO A 66 10.41 19.36 -9.72
CA PRO A 66 11.51 19.84 -10.56
C PRO A 66 11.01 20.68 -11.76
N TYR A 67 11.72 21.77 -12.06
CA TYR A 67 11.31 22.75 -13.06
C TYR A 67 11.03 22.17 -14.47
N GLN A 68 11.69 21.06 -14.80
CA GLN A 68 11.50 20.32 -16.07
C GLN A 68 10.05 19.85 -16.30
N TYR A 69 9.25 19.77 -15.23
CA TYR A 69 7.85 19.37 -15.32
C TYR A 69 6.89 20.55 -15.44
N LEU A 70 7.39 21.80 -15.56
CA LEU A 70 6.57 22.99 -15.73
C LEU A 70 5.54 22.82 -16.87
N GLY A 71 4.26 23.06 -16.56
CA GLY A 71 3.17 22.96 -17.53
C GLY A 71 2.75 21.53 -17.88
N ARG A 72 3.50 20.49 -17.45
CA ARG A 72 3.11 19.08 -17.61
C ARG A 72 2.06 18.68 -16.58
N HIS A 73 1.34 17.60 -16.88
CA HIS A 73 0.40 16.99 -15.95
C HIS A 73 1.08 15.84 -15.23
N VAL A 74 1.14 15.94 -13.90
CA VAL A 74 1.68 14.90 -13.04
C VAL A 74 0.56 14.23 -12.25
N ARG A 75 0.80 13.00 -11.81
CA ARG A 75 0.00 12.27 -10.84
C ARG A 75 0.76 12.24 -9.52
N ALA A 76 0.05 12.17 -8.41
CA ALA A 76 0.69 11.97 -7.12
C ALA A 76 0.15 10.72 -6.44
N ARG A 77 1.06 9.92 -5.88
CA ARG A 77 0.74 8.82 -4.96
C ARG A 77 0.93 9.35 -3.54
N VAL A 78 -0.16 9.41 -2.80
CA VAL A 78 -0.19 9.93 -1.43
C VAL A 78 -0.26 8.74 -0.48
N GLY A 79 0.89 8.39 0.09
CA GLY A 79 1.00 7.41 1.17
C GLY A 79 0.77 8.03 2.55
N ALA A 80 0.99 7.22 3.59
CA ALA A 80 0.82 7.67 4.97
C ALA A 80 1.96 8.62 5.40
N GLN A 81 3.15 8.44 4.82
CA GLN A 81 4.35 9.20 5.19
C GLN A 81 4.99 9.93 4.01
N ILE A 82 4.75 9.47 2.78
CA ILE A 82 5.45 9.93 1.59
C ILE A 82 4.43 10.34 0.53
N VAL A 83 4.70 11.46 -0.14
CA VAL A 83 4.02 11.87 -1.38
C VAL A 83 5.00 11.74 -2.53
N GLU A 84 4.69 10.87 -3.47
CA GLU A 84 5.47 10.65 -4.68
C GLU A 84 4.77 11.30 -5.88
N ILE A 85 5.54 11.90 -6.78
CA ILE A 85 5.03 12.62 -7.95
C ILE A 85 5.53 11.90 -9.20
N PHE A 86 4.59 11.54 -10.07
CA PHE A 86 4.81 10.80 -11.30
C PHE A 86 4.44 11.66 -12.50
N ASP A 87 5.38 11.90 -13.41
CA ASP A 87 5.07 12.42 -14.74
C ASP A 87 4.55 11.27 -15.59
N GLY A 88 3.42 11.47 -16.27
CA GLY A 88 2.69 10.36 -16.89
C GLY A 88 3.50 9.66 -17.97
N GLU A 89 4.11 8.52 -17.60
CA GLU A 89 4.40 7.31 -18.39
C GLU A 89 5.37 6.43 -17.59
N THR A 90 4.91 5.78 -16.53
CA THR A 90 5.14 4.36 -16.17
C THR A 90 4.23 4.02 -14.99
#